data_AF-A0A3D3X1S6-F1
#
_entry.id   AF-A0A3D3X1S6-F1
#
_cell.length_a   1.000
_cell.length_b   1.000
_cell.length_c   1.000
_cell.angle_alpha   90.00
_cell.angle_beta   90.00
_cell.angle_gamma   90.00
#
_symmetry.space_group_name_H-M   'P 1'
#
loop_
_entity.id
_entity.type
_entity.pdbx_description
1 polymer ?
#
loop_
_entity_poly.entity_id
_entity_poly.type
_entity_poly.pdbx_seq_one_letter_code
_entity_poly.pdbx_strand_id
1 'polypeptide(L)'
;MKILIAGFQHETNTFAPSVADWDDFVEGGGMPGMVEGAALLDFKGINLPLGGFLDELEGEEHEYLPIIWASASPSGPVTKDAFERIVGKITDVLKQQTPDAVYLDIHGAMVVEHVDDGEA
;
A
#
# COMPACT_ATOMS: atom_id res chain seq x y z
N MET A 1 -4.86 19.22 -7.83
CA MET A 1 -5.58 18.73 -6.63
C MET A 1 -4.56 18.17 -5.64
N LYS A 2 -4.89 18.08 -4.35
CA LYS A 2 -4.10 17.34 -3.35
C LYS A 2 -4.53 15.88 -3.32
N ILE A 3 -3.66 14.98 -3.76
CA ILE A 3 -3.98 13.55 -3.89
C ILE A 3 -3.14 12.74 -2.90
N LEU A 4 -3.79 12.07 -1.95
CA LEU A 4 -3.12 11.07 -1.11
C LEU A 4 -2.85 9.83 -1.93
N ILE A 5 -1.62 9.33 -1.87
CA ILE A 5 -1.19 8.12 -2.56
C ILE A 5 -0.66 7.12 -1.52
N ALA A 6 -1.22 5.91 -1.53
CA ALA A 6 -0.68 4.80 -0.77
C ALA A 6 -0.92 3.47 -1.50
N GLY A 7 -0.21 2.42 -1.09
CA GLY A 7 -0.43 1.06 -1.55
C GLY A 7 -0.20 0.05 -0.44
N PHE A 8 -1.06 -0.96 -0.39
CA PHE A 8 -0.97 -2.07 0.55
C PHE A 8 -1.46 -3.34 -0.14
N GLN A 9 -0.50 -4.16 -0.56
CA GLN A 9 -0.69 -5.25 -1.49
C GLN A 9 -0.39 -6.59 -0.80
N HIS A 10 -1.40 -7.45 -0.68
CA HIS A 10 -1.22 -8.85 -0.26
C HIS A 10 -2.40 -9.68 -0.75
N GLU A 11 -2.10 -10.90 -1.19
CA GLU A 11 -3.10 -11.91 -1.48
C GLU A 11 -3.04 -13.00 -0.40
N THR A 12 -4.15 -13.22 0.29
CA THR A 12 -4.20 -14.24 1.34
C THR A 12 -4.70 -15.60 0.83
N ASN A 13 -3.90 -16.63 1.07
CA ASN A 13 -4.34 -18.02 1.14
C ASN A 13 -4.48 -18.45 2.60
N THR A 14 -5.71 -18.56 3.10
CA THR A 14 -6.02 -18.90 4.50
C THR A 14 -5.57 -20.30 4.94
N PHE A 15 -5.16 -21.17 4.01
CA PHE A 15 -4.59 -22.49 4.31
C PHE A 15 -3.05 -22.49 4.33
N ALA A 16 -2.40 -21.38 3.97
CA ALA A 16 -0.95 -21.29 3.97
C ALA A 16 -0.39 -21.33 5.41
N PRO A 17 0.74 -22.01 5.64
CA PRO A 17 1.27 -22.21 6.99
C PRO A 17 2.02 -20.99 7.57
N SER A 18 2.46 -20.07 6.72
CA SER A 18 3.19 -18.85 7.10
C SER A 18 2.27 -17.64 6.96
N VAL A 19 2.20 -16.82 8.00
CA VAL A 19 1.52 -15.50 7.97
C VAL A 19 2.35 -14.49 7.17
N ALA A 20 1.74 -13.35 6.81
CA ALA A 20 2.48 -12.18 6.34
C ALA A 20 2.74 -11.22 7.52
N ASP A 21 3.99 -11.14 7.97
CA ASP A 21 4.40 -10.24 9.03
C ASP A 21 5.00 -8.93 8.50
N TRP A 22 5.42 -8.04 9.41
CA TRP A 22 5.96 -6.74 9.05
C TRP A 22 7.21 -6.85 8.15
N ASP A 23 8.09 -7.80 8.41
CA ASP A 23 9.36 -7.93 7.69
C ASP A 23 9.10 -8.41 6.26
N ASP A 24 8.09 -9.25 6.03
CA ASP A 24 7.67 -9.64 4.67
C ASP A 24 7.31 -8.43 3.79
N PHE A 25 6.65 -7.41 4.36
CA PHE A 25 6.32 -6.17 3.66
C PHE A 25 7.51 -5.25 3.47
N VAL A 26 8.45 -5.23 4.41
CA VAL A 26 9.72 -4.49 4.26
C VAL A 26 10.54 -5.08 3.10
N GLU A 27 10.56 -6.41 2.98
CA GLU A 27 11.34 -7.12 1.96
C GLU A 27 10.70 -7.10 0.56
N GLY A 28 9.37 -7.01 0.44
CA GLY A 28 8.68 -6.81 -0.83
C GLY A 28 8.28 -8.10 -1.58
N GLY A 29 8.83 -9.26 -1.20
CA GLY A 29 8.37 -10.57 -1.68
C GLY A 29 8.31 -10.76 -3.20
N GLY A 30 9.29 -10.21 -3.94
CA GLY A 30 9.35 -10.28 -5.41
C GLY A 30 8.86 -9.01 -6.12
N MET A 31 8.29 -8.07 -5.37
CA MET A 31 8.01 -6.69 -5.76
C MET A 31 9.06 -5.76 -5.12
N PRO A 32 9.06 -4.44 -5.41
CA PRO A 32 9.84 -3.50 -4.60
C PRO A 32 9.54 -3.69 -3.10
N GLY A 33 10.58 -3.59 -2.27
CA GLY A 33 10.40 -3.51 -0.81
C GLY A 33 9.59 -2.28 -0.40
N MET A 34 9.24 -2.19 0.88
CA MET A 34 8.48 -1.05 1.39
C MET A 34 9.14 0.29 1.02
N VAL A 35 8.36 1.15 0.38
CA VAL A 35 8.77 2.51 0.01
C VAL A 35 7.89 3.51 0.74
N GLU A 36 8.48 4.59 1.25
CA GLU A 36 7.77 5.62 2.00
C GLU A 36 8.00 7.02 1.41
N GLY A 37 7.01 7.90 1.57
CA GLY A 37 7.11 9.31 1.21
C GLY A 37 7.36 9.57 -0.28
N ALA A 38 8.11 10.63 -0.59
CA ALA A 38 8.31 11.08 -1.96
C ALA A 38 8.93 10.02 -2.90
N ALA A 39 9.62 9.01 -2.36
CA ALA A 39 10.18 7.91 -3.14
C ALA A 39 9.11 7.04 -3.84
N LEU A 40 7.85 7.09 -3.41
CA LEU A 40 6.75 6.44 -4.16
C LEU A 40 6.61 7.01 -5.57
N LEU A 41 7.00 8.27 -5.80
CA LEU A 41 6.88 8.91 -7.12
C LEU A 41 7.86 8.31 -8.14
N ASP A 42 8.88 7.59 -7.68
CA ASP A 42 9.82 6.87 -8.54
C ASP A 42 9.21 5.58 -9.14
N PHE A 43 7.96 5.24 -8.76
CA PHE A 43 7.22 4.11 -9.36
C PHE A 43 6.74 4.40 -10.79
N LYS A 44 6.88 5.64 -11.25
CA LYS A 44 6.59 6.05 -12.61
C LYS A 44 7.34 5.17 -13.64
N GLY A 45 6.63 4.72 -14.67
CA GLY A 45 7.18 3.80 -15.68
C GLY A 45 7.45 2.37 -15.18
N ILE A 46 7.17 2.05 -13.91
CA ILE A 46 7.15 0.67 -13.42
C ILE A 46 5.80 0.06 -13.77
N ASN A 47 5.79 -1.19 -14.26
CA ASN A 47 4.58 -1.92 -14.61
C ASN A 47 3.79 -2.39 -13.36
N LEU A 48 3.29 -1.43 -12.59
CA LEU A 48 2.46 -1.57 -11.39
C LEU A 48 1.26 -0.61 -11.50
N PRO A 49 0.13 -0.86 -10.80
CA PRO A 49 -1.01 0.05 -10.84
C PRO A 49 -0.64 1.48 -10.42
N LEU A 50 0.15 1.65 -9.35
CA LEU A 50 0.68 2.97 -8.96
C LEU A 50 1.51 3.61 -10.08
N GLY A 51 2.34 2.83 -10.78
CA GLY A 51 3.14 3.34 -11.90
C GLY A 51 2.27 3.85 -13.04
N GLY A 52 1.24 3.09 -13.43
CA GLY A 52 0.27 3.51 -14.43
C GLY A 52 -0.53 4.75 -14.02
N PHE A 53 -0.88 4.89 -12.74
CA PHE A 53 -1.52 6.08 -12.21
C PHE A 53 -0.61 7.32 -12.31
N LEU A 54 0.66 7.19 -11.95
CA LEU A 54 1.64 8.28 -12.05
C LEU A 54 1.96 8.65 -13.50
N ASP A 55 1.99 7.66 -14.41
CA ASP A 55 2.20 7.87 -15.84
C ASP A 55 1.03 8.66 -16.47
N GLU A 56 -0.21 8.31 -16.13
CA GLU A 56 -1.40 8.99 -16.68
C GLU A 56 -1.50 10.46 -16.23
N LEU A 57 -1.08 10.76 -15.00
CA LEU A 57 -1.11 12.12 -14.46
C LEU A 57 0.15 12.94 -14.76
N GLU A 58 1.06 12.42 -15.59
CA GLU A 58 2.27 13.14 -15.97
C GLU A 58 1.93 14.47 -16.68
N GLY A 59 2.51 15.56 -16.17
CA GLY A 59 2.33 16.91 -16.73
C GLY A 59 1.09 17.64 -16.22
N GLU A 60 0.27 17.00 -15.40
CA GLU A 60 -0.81 17.68 -14.68
C GLU A 60 -0.30 18.35 -13.39
N GLU A 61 -0.91 19.49 -13.01
CA GLU A 61 -0.58 20.22 -11.79
C GLU A 61 -1.35 19.66 -10.58
N HIS A 62 -0.80 18.60 -9.98
CA HIS A 62 -1.28 18.03 -8.71
C HIS A 62 -0.23 18.15 -7.59
N GLU A 63 -0.72 18.29 -6.36
CA GLU A 63 0.09 18.14 -5.15
C GLU A 63 -0.07 16.69 -4.67
N TYR A 64 1.02 15.92 -4.71
CA TYR A 64 1.00 14.54 -4.23
C TYR A 64 1.34 14.47 -2.75
N LEU A 65 0.54 13.70 -2.02
CA LEU A 65 0.78 13.32 -0.62
C LEU A 65 1.06 11.81 -0.56
N PRO A 66 2.26 11.37 -1.00
CA PRO A 66 2.65 9.97 -0.96
C PRO A 66 3.00 9.53 0.46
N ILE A 67 2.46 8.39 0.89
CA ILE A 67 2.60 7.91 2.26
C ILE A 67 3.48 6.67 2.32
N ILE A 68 2.98 5.54 1.82
CA ILE A 68 3.64 4.24 1.87
C ILE A 68 3.13 3.37 0.72
N TRP A 69 4.02 2.60 0.11
CA TRP A 69 3.67 1.47 -0.74
C TRP A 69 4.35 0.24 -0.16
N ALA A 70 3.55 -0.77 0.21
CA ALA A 70 4.03 -2.00 0.83
C ALA A 70 3.38 -3.21 0.16
N SER A 71 4.20 -4.21 -0.18
CA SER A 71 3.77 -5.46 -0.79
C SER A 71 4.47 -6.63 -0.13
N ALA A 72 3.78 -7.75 0.02
CA ALA A 72 4.38 -9.01 0.44
C ALA A 72 3.99 -10.12 -0.54
N SER A 73 4.78 -11.19 -0.62
CA SER A 73 4.39 -12.37 -1.40
C SER A 73 3.07 -12.95 -0.89
N PRO A 74 2.24 -13.56 -1.77
CA PRO A 74 1.05 -14.28 -1.33
C PRO A 74 1.38 -15.34 -0.27
N SER A 75 0.66 -15.30 0.85
CA SER A 75 0.90 -16.17 2.01
C SER A 75 -0.38 -16.29 2.86
N GLY A 76 -0.26 -16.71 4.12
CA GLY A 76 -1.36 -16.74 5.08
C GLY A 76 -1.81 -15.34 5.49
N PRO A 77 -2.75 -15.24 6.44
CA PRO A 77 -3.28 -13.96 6.89
C PRO A 77 -2.18 -12.97 7.29
N VAL A 78 -2.43 -11.69 7.03
CA VAL A 78 -1.59 -10.60 7.50
C VAL A 78 -1.69 -10.50 9.01
N THR A 79 -0.54 -10.38 9.68
CA THR A 79 -0.51 -10.20 11.14
C THR A 79 -1.21 -8.90 11.53
N LYS A 80 -1.87 -8.91 12.69
CA LYS A 80 -2.50 -7.69 13.22
C LYS A 80 -1.51 -6.53 13.34
N ASP A 81 -0.28 -6.80 13.78
CA ASP A 81 0.75 -5.77 13.94
C ASP A 81 1.09 -5.10 12.60
N ALA A 82 1.37 -5.89 11.56
CA ALA A 82 1.71 -5.36 10.24
C ALA A 82 0.57 -4.51 9.67
N PHE A 83 -0.67 -5.04 9.73
CA PHE A 83 -1.85 -4.36 9.25
C PHE A 83 -2.06 -3.00 9.94
N GLU A 84 -2.14 -2.99 11.28
CA GLU A 84 -2.41 -1.77 12.05
C GLU A 84 -1.30 -0.72 11.87
N ARG A 85 -0.05 -1.14 11.68
CA ARG A 85 1.07 -0.23 11.42
C ARG A 85 1.00 0.39 10.03
N ILE A 86 0.71 -0.39 9.00
CA ILE A 86 0.62 0.11 7.62
C ILE A 86 -0.62 1.01 7.45
N VAL A 87 -1.79 0.56 7.90
CA VAL A 87 -3.02 1.36 7.89
C VAL A 87 -2.88 2.61 8.77
N GLY A 88 -2.21 2.49 9.92
CA GLY A 88 -1.87 3.62 10.78
C GLY A 88 -1.05 4.68 10.05
N LYS A 89 0.00 4.29 9.30
CA LYS A 89 0.76 5.23 8.47
C LYS A 89 -0.12 5.96 7.46
N ILE A 90 -0.99 5.23 6.75
CA ILE A 90 -1.90 5.79 5.73
C ILE A 90 -2.90 6.78 6.35
N THR A 91 -3.50 6.43 7.49
CA THR A 91 -4.59 7.20 8.09
C THR A 91 -4.12 8.33 8.99
N ASP A 92 -2.92 8.24 9.58
CA ASP A 92 -2.40 9.25 10.51
C ASP A 92 -2.20 10.62 9.85
N VAL A 93 -1.89 10.65 8.56
CA VAL A 93 -1.74 11.90 7.82
C VAL A 93 -3.04 12.71 7.77
N LEU A 94 -4.19 12.04 7.82
CA LEU A 94 -5.51 12.65 7.79
C LEU A 94 -5.82 13.47 9.05
N LYS A 95 -5.03 13.30 10.12
CA LYS A 95 -5.11 14.12 11.34
C LYS A 95 -4.59 15.54 11.11
N GLN A 96 -3.77 15.76 10.09
CA GLN A 96 -3.06 17.03 9.84
C GLN A 96 -3.36 17.61 8.46
N GLN A 97 -3.73 16.78 7.50
CA GLN A 97 -3.98 17.16 6.12
C GLN A 97 -5.33 16.62 5.66
N THR A 98 -5.98 17.35 4.76
CA THR A 98 -7.20 16.91 4.10
C THR A 98 -6.94 16.86 2.60
N PRO A 99 -6.79 15.67 2.00
CA PRO A 99 -6.62 15.55 0.57
C PRO A 99 -7.95 15.79 -0.16
N ASP A 100 -7.88 16.26 -1.40
CA ASP A 100 -9.04 16.39 -2.30
C ASP A 100 -9.47 15.03 -2.86
N ALA A 101 -8.51 14.10 -3.00
CA ALA A 101 -8.72 12.76 -3.51
C ALA A 101 -7.78 11.75 -2.85
N VAL A 102 -8.15 10.48 -2.88
CA VAL A 102 -7.33 9.37 -2.39
C VAL A 102 -7.17 8.34 -3.51
N TYR A 103 -5.93 7.97 -3.79
CA TYR A 103 -5.58 6.84 -4.63
C TYR A 103 -4.94 5.75 -3.77
N LEU A 104 -5.53 4.56 -3.81
CA LEU A 104 -5.01 3.37 -3.12
C LEU A 104 -4.70 2.27 -4.14
N ASP A 105 -3.45 1.82 -4.15
CA ASP A 105 -2.99 0.66 -4.89
C ASP A 105 -3.15 -0.59 -4.01
N ILE A 106 -4.29 -1.26 -4.13
CA ILE A 106 -4.70 -2.41 -3.29
C ILE A 106 -4.85 -3.69 -4.12
N HIS A 107 -4.73 -4.84 -3.45
CA HIS A 107 -4.92 -6.14 -4.10
C HIS A 107 -6.42 -6.51 -4.21
N GLY A 108 -7.16 -6.39 -3.10
CA GLY A 108 -8.59 -6.74 -3.00
C GLY A 108 -8.86 -8.17 -2.50
N ALA A 109 -7.88 -8.81 -1.86
CA ALA A 109 -7.99 -10.20 -1.36
C ALA A 109 -7.20 -10.41 -0.06
N MET A 110 -7.03 -9.36 0.74
CA MET A 110 -6.30 -9.43 2.00
C MET A 110 -7.21 -9.91 3.13
N VAL A 111 -6.76 -10.92 3.85
CA VAL A 111 -7.33 -11.32 5.14
C VAL A 111 -6.32 -11.02 6.23
N VAL A 112 -6.79 -10.44 7.32
CA VAL A 112 -6.00 -10.09 8.50
C VAL A 112 -6.40 -11.03 9.64
N GLU A 113 -5.49 -11.33 10.55
CA GLU A 113 -5.78 -12.18 11.72
C GLU A 113 -7.05 -11.79 12.50
N HIS A 114 -7.40 -10.50 12.51
CA HIS A 114 -8.58 -9.97 13.22
C HIS A 114 -9.65 -9.35 12.32
N VAL A 115 -9.50 -9.38 10.99
CA VAL A 115 -10.44 -8.79 10.03
C VAL A 115 -10.51 -9.64 8.76
N ASP A 116 -11.71 -10.09 8.38
CA ASP A 116 -11.92 -10.96 7.21
C ASP A 116 -11.77 -10.24 5.86
N ASP A 117 -11.92 -8.92 5.84
CA ASP A 117 -11.81 -8.05 4.66
C ASP A 117 -10.87 -6.87 5.01
N GLY A 118 -9.61 -6.97 4.59
CA GLY A 118 -8.57 -5.99 4.93
C GLY A 118 -8.71 -4.66 4.20
N GLU A 119 -9.42 -4.62 3.08
CA GLU A 119 -9.55 -3.44 2.22
C GLU A 119 -10.80 -2.58 2.47
N ALA A 120 -11.71 -3.01 3.35
CA ALA A 120 -12.98 -2.35 3.67
C ALA A 120 -12.90 -1.08 4.54
#